data_AF-A0A0V0Q4C9-F1
#
_entry.id   AF-A0A0V0Q4C9-F1
#
_cell.length_a   1.000
_cell.length_b   1.000
_cell.length_c   1.000
_cell.angle_alpha   90.00
_cell.angle_beta   90.00
_cell.angle_gamma   90.00
#
_symmetry.space_group_name_H-M   'P 1'
#
loop_
_entity.id
_entity.type
_entity.pdbx_description
1 polymer ?
#
loop_
_entity_poly.entity_id
_entity_poly.type
_entity_poly.pdbx_seq_one_letter_code
_entity_poly.pdbx_strand_id
1 'polypeptide(L)'
;MEKFTARLEERTDGKLKFDYYYGGSLVPAAELPSGLGSGIFDFGFIMPAYDSSAFPIDEWQGKLAIATELDPLLQLLATGLAGYEWTANMPEHTAELEKAGIFPIIPSLSITGTYGVLCKEDNSTYDSMANKRVRVAGETWTREAQNLGMIPVSLPVTEVYQAFQGGVIDCWMGSLADAGEQGFFDHGKYFNLSMGLTSYAQAVYAFNAGVWNSFPEDLKDIIWDETANFAAGLLIDAGAARQLASAEIMSRADAHFTIADEDLMSRVNSYHDTVRAGAIDAAPAELSDPAAYVSKLSDLKVKWNKILTEEVGVPNQYQSWAEFIDKGGELPRPETFAHIIAREIVSDQRAN
;
A
#
# COMPACT_ATOMS: atom_id res chain seq x y z
N MET A 1 -9.24 2.74 10.88
CA MET A 1 -8.91 2.30 12.25
C MET A 1 -10.05 2.55 13.23
N GLU A 2 -10.54 3.78 13.39
CA GLU A 2 -11.64 4.10 14.33
C GLU A 2 -12.88 3.19 14.20
N LYS A 3 -13.40 3.00 12.98
CA LYS A 3 -14.52 2.08 12.72
C LYS A 3 -14.24 0.65 13.21
N PHE A 4 -13.01 0.17 13.09
CA PHE A 4 -12.61 -1.16 13.53
C PHE A 4 -12.53 -1.22 15.06
N THR A 5 -11.82 -0.28 15.68
CA THR A 5 -11.69 -0.21 17.14
C THR A 5 -13.05 0.00 17.82
N ALA A 6 -13.96 0.78 17.25
CA ALA A 6 -15.32 0.97 17.79
C ALA A 6 -16.13 -0.34 17.80
N ARG A 7 -16.01 -1.17 16.76
CA ARG A 7 -16.61 -2.50 16.75
C ARG A 7 -15.99 -3.43 17.80
N LEU A 8 -14.68 -3.32 18.03
CA LEU A 8 -14.02 -4.04 19.11
C LEU A 8 -14.52 -3.59 20.49
N GLU A 9 -14.64 -2.27 20.73
CA GLU A 9 -15.20 -1.77 22.00
C GLU A 9 -16.62 -2.30 22.23
N GLU A 10 -17.48 -2.26 21.21
CA GLU A 10 -18.85 -2.76 21.26
C GLU A 10 -18.90 -4.27 21.52
N ARG A 11 -18.20 -5.08 20.70
CA ARG A 11 -18.23 -6.55 20.80
C ARG A 11 -17.57 -7.09 22.07
N THR A 12 -16.74 -6.29 22.72
CA THR A 12 -16.06 -6.67 23.97
C THR A 12 -16.74 -6.09 25.21
N ASP A 13 -17.92 -5.48 25.07
CA ASP A 13 -18.63 -4.79 26.16
C ASP A 13 -17.74 -3.75 26.88
N GLY A 14 -16.89 -3.06 26.12
CA GLY A 14 -15.95 -2.05 26.62
C GLY A 14 -14.75 -2.60 27.40
N LYS A 15 -14.45 -3.90 27.32
CA LYS A 15 -13.19 -4.48 27.86
C LYS A 15 -11.98 -3.94 27.11
N LEU A 16 -12.09 -3.77 25.78
CA LEU A 16 -11.13 -3.00 25.00
C LEU A 16 -11.61 -1.55 24.91
N LYS A 17 -10.67 -0.61 25.07
CA LYS A 17 -10.89 0.83 24.91
C LYS A 17 -9.69 1.43 24.20
N PHE A 18 -9.93 2.42 23.36
CA PHE A 18 -8.90 3.02 22.52
C PHE A 18 -8.82 4.53 22.73
N ASP A 19 -7.63 5.00 23.08
CA ASP A 19 -7.28 6.41 23.03
C ASP A 19 -6.58 6.71 21.69
N TYR A 20 -7.09 7.67 20.93
CA TYR A 20 -6.58 7.97 19.59
C TYR A 20 -5.55 9.09 19.60
N TYR A 21 -4.46 8.84 18.88
CA TYR A 21 -3.36 9.78 18.69
C TYR A 21 -3.09 9.95 17.20
N TYR A 22 -3.11 11.20 16.72
CA TYR A 22 -3.06 11.52 15.28
C TYR A 22 -1.83 12.36 14.95
N GLY A 23 -1.48 12.42 13.66
CA GLY A 23 -0.47 13.36 13.16
C GLY A 23 0.93 13.18 13.76
N GLY A 24 1.29 11.96 14.19
CA GLY A 24 2.59 11.67 14.79
C GLY A 24 2.77 12.21 16.21
N SER A 25 1.69 12.45 16.95
CA SER A 25 1.75 13.00 18.32
C SER A 25 2.43 12.10 19.35
N LEU A 26 2.53 10.79 19.08
CA LEU A 26 3.27 9.84 19.93
C LEU A 26 4.70 9.65 19.43
N VAL A 27 4.86 9.30 18.16
CA VAL A 27 6.15 9.15 17.48
C VAL A 27 6.04 9.65 16.03
N PRO A 28 7.12 10.17 15.45
CA PRO A 28 7.19 10.44 14.00
C PRO A 28 6.93 9.18 13.16
N ALA A 29 6.51 9.37 11.90
CA ALA A 29 6.17 8.26 10.99
C ALA A 29 7.32 7.25 10.79
N ALA A 30 8.57 7.72 10.75
CA ALA A 30 9.75 6.87 10.62
C ALA A 30 10.04 6.02 11.89
N GLU A 31 9.48 6.41 13.04
CA GLU A 31 9.66 5.72 14.33
C GLU A 31 8.44 4.85 14.69
N LEU A 32 7.45 4.72 13.80
CA LEU A 32 6.30 3.83 14.03
C LEU A 32 6.71 2.37 14.33
N PRO A 33 7.66 1.76 13.59
CA PRO A 33 8.06 0.38 13.87
C PRO A 33 8.64 0.19 15.28
N SER A 34 9.61 1.03 15.67
CA SER A 34 10.23 0.96 16.99
C SER A 34 9.25 1.36 18.10
N GLY A 35 8.36 2.32 17.84
CA GLY A 35 7.32 2.75 18.76
C GLY A 35 6.29 1.66 19.06
N LEU A 36 5.80 0.95 18.03
CA LEU A 36 4.89 -0.18 18.21
C LEU A 36 5.60 -1.35 18.90
N GLY A 37 6.80 -1.71 18.42
CA GLY A 37 7.57 -2.83 18.94
C GLY A 37 7.96 -2.70 20.42
N SER A 38 8.28 -1.47 20.85
CA SER A 38 8.64 -1.17 22.25
C SER A 38 7.44 -0.86 23.15
N GLY A 39 6.23 -0.73 22.60
CA GLY A 39 5.01 -0.46 23.36
C GLY A 39 4.82 1.01 23.74
N ILE A 40 5.34 1.96 22.95
CA ILE A 40 4.97 3.38 23.08
C ILE A 40 3.47 3.57 22.72
N PHE A 41 2.96 2.75 21.80
CA PHE A 41 1.54 2.59 21.52
C PHE A 41 1.20 1.12 21.31
N ASP A 42 -0.05 0.76 21.61
CA ASP A 42 -0.47 -0.64 21.72
C ASP A 42 -0.99 -1.22 20.40
N PHE A 43 -1.59 -0.39 19.55
CA PHE A 43 -2.21 -0.77 18.28
C PHE A 43 -2.04 0.34 17.25
N GLY A 44 -1.70 -0.03 16.01
CA GLY A 44 -1.60 0.93 14.93
C GLY A 44 -1.15 0.26 13.64
N PHE A 45 -0.44 1.03 12.82
CA PHE A 45 0.19 0.51 11.62
C PHE A 45 1.63 0.97 11.52
N ILE A 46 2.42 0.20 10.79
CA ILE A 46 3.78 0.58 10.38
C ILE A 46 3.87 0.54 8.85
N MET A 47 4.84 1.28 8.31
CA MET A 47 5.14 1.28 6.87
C MET A 47 6.55 0.71 6.69
N PRO A 48 6.70 -0.58 6.37
CA PRO A 48 8.01 -1.23 6.23
C PRO A 48 8.96 -0.50 5.27
N ALA A 49 8.43 0.14 4.24
CA ALA A 49 9.19 0.96 3.29
C ALA A 49 10.02 2.10 3.92
N TYR A 50 9.63 2.61 5.09
CA TYR A 50 10.38 3.66 5.80
C TYR A 50 11.58 3.11 6.58
N ASP A 51 11.64 1.80 6.81
CA ASP A 51 12.79 1.10 7.38
C ASP A 51 13.00 -0.25 6.69
N SER A 52 13.32 -0.19 5.39
CA SER A 52 13.52 -1.38 4.56
C SER A 52 14.65 -2.29 5.07
N SER A 53 15.55 -1.77 5.92
CA SER A 53 16.64 -2.54 6.51
C SER A 53 16.18 -3.45 7.65
N ALA A 54 15.14 -3.03 8.38
CA ALA A 54 14.52 -3.83 9.42
C ALA A 54 13.51 -4.84 8.87
N PHE A 55 12.93 -4.58 7.69
CA PHE A 55 11.89 -5.40 7.08
C PHE A 55 12.26 -5.83 5.63
N PRO A 56 13.33 -6.63 5.45
CA PRO A 56 13.80 -7.03 4.12
C PRO A 56 12.80 -7.89 3.34
N ILE A 57 11.93 -8.68 3.99
CA ILE A 57 10.89 -9.48 3.29
C ILE A 57 9.84 -8.58 2.65
N ASP A 58 9.37 -7.58 3.39
CA ASP A 58 8.46 -6.54 2.91
C ASP A 58 9.05 -5.71 1.77
N GLU A 59 10.32 -5.31 1.89
CA GLU A 59 11.04 -4.59 0.83
C GLU A 59 11.21 -5.47 -0.42
N TRP A 60 11.47 -6.76 -0.24
CA TRP A 60 11.56 -7.70 -1.36
C TRP A 60 10.22 -7.86 -2.07
N GLN A 61 9.11 -7.98 -1.33
CA GLN A 61 7.76 -8.03 -1.89
C GLN A 61 7.47 -6.85 -2.82
N GLY A 62 7.79 -5.63 -2.36
CA GLY A 62 7.64 -4.42 -3.17
C GLY A 62 8.36 -4.52 -4.51
N LYS A 63 9.56 -5.11 -4.54
CA LYS A 63 10.38 -5.25 -5.74
C LYS A 63 9.89 -6.29 -6.73
N LEU A 64 9.01 -7.22 -6.36
CA LEU A 64 8.61 -8.31 -7.25
C LEU A 64 7.89 -7.84 -8.53
N ALA A 65 7.56 -6.55 -8.64
CA ALA A 65 7.14 -5.87 -9.87
C ALA A 65 6.07 -6.65 -10.66
N ILE A 66 5.09 -7.21 -9.93
CA ILE A 66 4.10 -8.11 -10.50
C ILE A 66 3.19 -7.33 -11.45
N ALA A 67 2.71 -8.02 -12.49
CA ALA A 67 1.83 -7.47 -13.50
C ALA A 67 0.66 -6.70 -12.87
N THR A 68 0.38 -5.53 -13.46
CA THR A 68 -0.70 -4.64 -13.08
C THR A 68 -1.93 -4.89 -13.95
N GLU A 69 -3.11 -4.83 -13.35
CA GLU A 69 -4.37 -4.76 -14.06
C GLU A 69 -4.60 -3.35 -14.63
N LEU A 70 -5.34 -3.27 -15.74
CA LEU A 70 -5.72 -1.98 -16.33
C LEU A 70 -6.82 -1.28 -15.52
N ASP A 71 -7.79 -2.05 -15.00
CA ASP A 71 -8.89 -1.49 -14.23
C ASP A 71 -8.41 -1.03 -12.84
N PRO A 72 -8.55 0.26 -12.49
CA PRO A 72 -7.94 0.80 -11.28
C PRO A 72 -8.52 0.23 -9.99
N LEU A 73 -9.81 -0.13 -9.98
CA LEU A 73 -10.44 -0.76 -8.83
C LEU A 73 -9.97 -2.21 -8.71
N LEU A 74 -9.99 -2.96 -9.82
CA LEU A 74 -9.53 -4.34 -9.81
C LEU A 74 -8.04 -4.43 -9.43
N GLN A 75 -7.21 -3.55 -9.97
CA GLN A 75 -5.78 -3.46 -9.66
C GLN A 75 -5.55 -3.25 -8.17
N LEU A 76 -6.25 -2.29 -7.56
CA LEU A 76 -6.14 -2.02 -6.13
C LEU A 76 -6.51 -3.27 -5.31
N LEU A 77 -7.68 -3.84 -5.55
CA LEU A 77 -8.21 -4.96 -4.77
C LEU A 77 -7.37 -6.22 -4.94
N ALA A 78 -7.06 -6.62 -6.17
CA ALA A 78 -6.27 -7.81 -6.46
C ALA A 78 -4.85 -7.69 -5.89
N THR A 79 -4.27 -6.48 -5.92
CA THR A 79 -2.95 -6.21 -5.32
C THR A 79 -2.94 -6.34 -3.82
N GLY A 80 -3.85 -5.64 -3.13
CA GLY A 80 -3.92 -5.70 -1.67
C GLY A 80 -4.19 -7.11 -1.17
N LEU A 81 -5.15 -7.82 -1.77
CA LEU A 81 -5.57 -9.15 -1.32
C LEU A 81 -4.53 -10.24 -1.61
N ALA A 82 -3.89 -10.21 -2.78
CA ALA A 82 -2.82 -11.17 -3.08
C ALA A 82 -1.62 -10.98 -2.14
N GLY A 83 -1.23 -9.73 -1.87
CA GLY A 83 -0.15 -9.43 -0.95
C GLY A 83 -0.46 -9.75 0.51
N TYR A 84 -1.73 -9.55 0.92
CA TYR A 84 -2.20 -9.97 2.23
C TYR A 84 -2.18 -11.49 2.38
N GLU A 85 -2.81 -12.25 1.47
CA GLU A 85 -2.83 -13.72 1.57
C GLU A 85 -1.41 -14.34 1.51
N TRP A 86 -0.51 -13.71 0.74
CA TRP A 86 0.87 -14.15 0.62
C TRP A 86 1.64 -14.04 1.93
N THR A 87 1.59 -12.88 2.59
CA THR A 87 2.28 -12.66 3.88
C THR A 87 1.59 -13.35 5.05
N ALA A 88 0.26 -13.43 5.05
CA ALA A 88 -0.51 -14.14 6.08
C ALA A 88 -0.17 -15.63 6.19
N ASN A 89 0.40 -16.21 5.14
CA ASN A 89 0.81 -17.62 5.08
C ASN A 89 2.34 -17.78 4.96
N MET A 90 3.12 -16.79 5.41
CA MET A 90 4.58 -16.81 5.36
C MET A 90 5.17 -16.76 6.79
N PRO A 91 5.51 -17.91 7.40
CA PRO A 91 6.04 -17.96 8.77
C PRO A 91 7.30 -17.12 8.97
N GLU A 92 8.18 -17.04 7.97
CA GLU A 92 9.40 -16.23 8.01
C GLU A 92 9.10 -14.73 8.14
N HIS A 93 8.03 -14.25 7.48
CA HIS A 93 7.57 -12.86 7.59
C HIS A 93 6.97 -12.57 8.96
N THR A 94 6.11 -13.46 9.46
CA THR A 94 5.57 -13.34 10.81
C THR A 94 6.69 -13.31 11.86
N ALA A 95 7.69 -14.18 11.72
CA ALA A 95 8.84 -14.22 12.63
C ALA A 95 9.69 -12.93 12.59
N GLU A 96 9.84 -12.31 11.42
CA GLU A 96 10.51 -11.00 11.27
C GLU A 96 9.78 -9.91 12.08
N LEU A 97 8.46 -9.81 11.94
CA LEU A 97 7.63 -8.85 12.67
C LEU A 97 7.61 -9.11 14.18
N GLU A 98 7.45 -10.37 14.60
CA GLU A 98 7.44 -10.72 16.02
C GLU A 98 8.77 -10.45 16.71
N LYS A 99 9.89 -10.65 16.00
CA LYS A 99 11.23 -10.28 16.49
C LYS A 99 11.36 -8.77 16.73
N ALA A 100 10.63 -7.97 15.96
CA ALA A 100 10.52 -6.52 16.18
C ALA A 100 9.51 -6.15 17.28
N GLY A 101 8.89 -7.12 17.96
CA GLY A 101 7.89 -6.87 19.01
C GLY A 101 6.50 -6.54 18.45
N ILE A 102 6.22 -6.90 17.20
CA ILE A 102 5.01 -6.54 16.46
C ILE A 102 4.20 -7.81 16.17
N PHE A 103 2.94 -7.85 16.60
CA PHE A 103 2.02 -8.93 16.26
C PHE A 103 1.03 -8.48 15.17
N PRO A 104 1.18 -8.95 13.91
CA PRO A 104 0.35 -8.50 12.80
C PRO A 104 -1.02 -9.20 12.77
N ILE A 105 -2.09 -8.42 12.88
CA ILE A 105 -3.43 -8.91 12.51
C ILE A 105 -3.65 -8.82 10.99
N ILE A 106 -3.00 -7.87 10.32
CA ILE A 106 -2.89 -7.78 8.86
C ILE A 106 -1.40 -7.54 8.55
N PRO A 107 -0.65 -8.59 8.16
CA PRO A 107 0.81 -8.54 7.99
C PRO A 107 1.24 -7.72 6.78
N SER A 108 0.42 -7.62 5.74
CA SER A 108 0.69 -6.74 4.60
C SER A 108 -0.62 -6.41 3.91
N LEU A 109 -0.90 -5.12 3.72
CA LEU A 109 -2.01 -4.69 2.89
C LEU A 109 -1.65 -3.37 2.19
N SER A 110 -1.64 -3.40 0.87
CA SER A 110 -1.54 -2.19 0.05
C SER A 110 -2.94 -1.65 -0.28
N ILE A 111 -3.15 -0.36 -0.03
CA ILE A 111 -4.36 0.39 -0.38
C ILE A 111 -4.05 1.57 -1.32
N THR A 112 -2.81 1.68 -1.79
CA THR A 112 -2.34 2.88 -2.49
C THR A 112 -2.74 2.91 -3.95
N GLY A 113 -3.16 1.80 -4.56
CA GLY A 113 -3.41 1.72 -6.00
C GLY A 113 -2.21 2.16 -6.85
N THR A 114 -2.47 2.57 -8.10
CA THR A 114 -1.40 2.90 -9.07
C THR A 114 -0.54 4.08 -8.62
N TYR A 115 0.77 3.89 -8.68
CA TYR A 115 1.78 4.93 -8.47
C TYR A 115 2.04 5.72 -9.75
N GLY A 116 2.31 7.00 -9.58
CA GLY A 116 2.77 7.88 -10.65
C GLY A 116 3.72 8.95 -10.13
N VAL A 117 4.00 9.92 -10.99
CA VAL A 117 4.86 11.06 -10.67
C VAL A 117 4.06 12.35 -10.83
N LEU A 118 3.91 13.13 -9.75
CA LEU A 118 3.35 14.47 -9.78
C LEU A 118 4.48 15.49 -9.73
N CYS A 119 4.60 16.34 -10.75
CA CYS A 119 5.62 17.37 -10.85
C CYS A 119 5.02 18.78 -10.93
N LYS A 120 5.81 19.79 -10.57
CA LYS A 120 5.49 21.22 -10.80
C LYS A 120 5.34 21.56 -12.28
N GLU A 121 6.13 20.91 -13.11
CA GLU A 121 6.23 21.13 -14.56
C GLU A 121 6.07 19.80 -15.31
N ASP A 122 5.95 19.88 -16.64
CA ASP A 122 5.78 18.71 -17.52
C ASP A 122 6.76 17.58 -17.20
N ASN A 123 6.25 16.36 -17.30
CA ASN A 123 6.94 15.14 -16.93
C ASN A 123 6.56 13.99 -17.89
N SER A 124 6.36 14.34 -19.17
CA SER A 124 5.93 13.42 -20.22
C SER A 124 7.09 12.68 -20.89
N THR A 125 8.32 13.23 -20.83
CA THR A 125 9.52 12.69 -21.48
C THR A 125 10.66 12.50 -20.49
N TYR A 126 11.68 11.71 -20.85
CA TYR A 126 12.89 11.56 -20.03
C TYR A 126 13.54 12.90 -19.68
N ASP A 127 13.77 13.77 -20.67
CA ASP A 127 14.41 15.07 -20.45
C ASP A 127 13.60 15.98 -19.53
N SER A 128 12.26 15.87 -19.57
CA SER A 128 11.37 16.63 -18.68
C SER A 128 11.42 16.14 -17.23
N MET A 129 11.84 14.90 -16.97
CA MET A 129 12.00 14.35 -15.62
C MET A 129 13.45 14.43 -15.10
N ALA A 130 14.43 14.37 -16.00
CA ALA A 130 15.84 14.27 -15.65
C ALA A 130 16.29 15.42 -14.73
N ASN A 131 17.07 15.08 -13.71
CA ASN A 131 17.58 15.98 -12.68
C ASN A 131 16.53 16.66 -11.78
N LYS A 132 15.23 16.40 -11.94
CA LYS A 132 14.21 16.87 -11.00
C LYS A 132 14.34 16.11 -9.68
N ARG A 133 14.23 16.83 -8.56
CA ARG A 133 14.23 16.21 -7.23
C ARG A 133 12.86 15.62 -6.96
N VAL A 134 12.79 14.30 -6.83
CA VAL A 134 11.54 13.58 -6.64
C VAL A 134 11.48 12.98 -5.24
N ARG A 135 10.42 13.28 -4.49
CA ARG A 135 10.18 12.56 -3.25
C ARG A 135 9.86 11.10 -3.55
N VAL A 136 10.52 10.19 -2.84
CA VAL A 136 10.25 8.75 -2.85
C VAL A 136 9.95 8.25 -1.43
N ALA A 137 9.22 7.14 -1.32
CA ALA A 137 8.85 6.58 -0.01
C ALA A 137 9.92 5.63 0.58
N GLY A 138 10.76 5.02 -0.25
CA GLY A 138 11.70 3.98 0.16
C GLY A 138 12.59 3.53 -0.99
N GLU A 139 13.47 2.56 -0.73
CA GLU A 139 14.55 2.14 -1.64
C GLU A 139 14.05 1.63 -2.99
N THR A 140 12.95 0.89 -3.03
CA THR A 140 12.32 0.45 -4.29
C THR A 140 12.06 1.63 -5.24
N TRP A 141 11.43 2.70 -4.75
CA TRP A 141 11.14 3.90 -5.53
C TRP A 141 12.37 4.80 -5.75
N THR A 142 13.36 4.77 -4.84
CA THR A 142 14.67 5.40 -5.07
C THR A 142 15.30 4.89 -6.37
N ARG A 143 15.27 3.58 -6.59
CA ARG A 143 15.84 2.95 -7.80
C ARG A 143 15.03 3.26 -9.05
N GLU A 144 13.70 3.26 -8.96
CA GLU A 144 12.83 3.67 -10.08
C GLU A 144 13.07 5.13 -10.48
N ALA A 145 13.14 6.04 -9.50
CA ALA A 145 13.46 7.45 -9.73
C ALA A 145 14.81 7.63 -10.41
N GLN A 146 15.85 6.90 -9.96
CA GLN A 146 17.18 6.93 -10.58
C GLN A 146 17.15 6.41 -12.03
N ASN A 147 16.39 5.34 -12.31
CA ASN A 147 16.21 4.81 -13.67
C ASN A 147 15.54 5.84 -14.61
N LEU A 148 14.67 6.69 -14.06
CA LEU A 148 14.05 7.82 -14.75
C LEU A 148 14.94 9.07 -14.83
N GLY A 149 16.21 9.00 -14.38
CA GLY A 149 17.13 10.13 -14.38
C GLY A 149 16.82 11.21 -13.34
N MET A 150 15.89 10.95 -12.42
CA MET A 150 15.50 11.87 -11.35
C MET A 150 16.44 11.76 -10.15
N ILE A 151 16.41 12.77 -9.28
CA ILE A 151 17.19 12.80 -8.04
C ILE A 151 16.25 12.45 -6.87
N PRO A 152 16.31 11.21 -6.32
CA PRO A 152 15.41 10.82 -5.25
C PRO A 152 15.71 11.55 -3.94
N VAL A 153 14.66 11.95 -3.23
CA VAL A 153 14.69 12.49 -1.87
C VAL A 153 13.77 11.63 -1.02
N SER A 154 14.33 10.83 -0.11
CA SER A 154 13.53 9.95 0.76
C SER A 154 12.96 10.76 1.92
N LEU A 155 11.62 10.88 1.97
CA LEU A 155 10.90 11.60 3.02
C LEU A 155 9.60 10.84 3.36
N PRO A 156 9.20 10.79 4.65
CA PRO A 156 7.85 10.38 5.03
C PRO A 156 6.79 11.27 4.35
N VAL A 157 5.62 10.70 4.06
CA VAL A 157 4.53 11.41 3.36
C VAL A 157 4.10 12.70 4.08
N THR A 158 4.20 12.73 5.41
CA THR A 158 3.84 13.88 6.27
C THR A 158 4.72 15.11 6.06
N GLU A 159 5.90 14.96 5.46
CA GLU A 159 6.84 16.06 5.21
C GLU A 159 6.73 16.61 3.78
N VAL A 160 5.99 15.92 2.90
CA VAL A 160 5.95 16.20 1.45
C VAL A 160 5.36 17.57 1.13
N TYR A 161 4.28 17.98 1.81
CA TYR A 161 3.65 19.28 1.54
C TYR A 161 4.64 20.43 1.75
N GLN A 162 5.33 20.41 2.90
CA GLN A 162 6.34 21.41 3.26
C GLN A 162 7.57 21.32 2.34
N ALA A 163 7.99 20.12 1.95
CA ALA A 163 9.08 19.92 1.01
C ALA A 163 8.75 20.49 -0.39
N PHE A 164 7.51 20.34 -0.86
CA PHE A 164 7.03 20.95 -2.10
C PHE A 164 7.02 22.48 -2.01
N GLN A 165 6.39 23.00 -0.95
CA GLN A 165 6.24 24.43 -0.69
C GLN A 165 7.60 25.13 -0.58
N GLY A 166 8.53 24.55 0.18
CA GLY A 166 9.89 25.05 0.38
C GLY A 166 10.83 24.81 -0.80
N GLY A 167 10.39 24.10 -1.84
CA GLY A 167 11.21 23.82 -3.01
C GLY A 167 12.36 22.84 -2.73
N VAL A 168 12.25 21.98 -1.73
CA VAL A 168 13.17 20.85 -1.49
C VAL A 168 12.97 19.79 -2.56
N ILE A 169 11.73 19.60 -3.02
CA ILE A 169 11.36 18.70 -4.11
C ILE A 169 10.65 19.45 -5.24
N ASP A 170 10.81 18.91 -6.45
CA ASP A 170 10.18 19.37 -7.69
C ASP A 170 9.03 18.44 -8.10
N CYS A 171 9.13 17.18 -7.69
CA CYS A 171 8.16 16.15 -7.94
C CYS A 171 7.94 15.27 -6.70
N TRP A 172 6.85 14.52 -6.70
CA TRP A 172 6.56 13.45 -5.76
C TRP A 172 6.21 12.20 -6.56
N MET A 173 6.66 11.05 -6.08
CA MET A 173 6.31 9.73 -6.60
C MET A 173 5.40 9.04 -5.58
N GLY A 174 4.21 8.62 -6.01
CA GLY A 174 3.21 8.01 -5.13
C GLY A 174 1.82 7.89 -5.74
N SER A 175 0.82 7.67 -4.89
CA SER A 175 -0.57 7.41 -5.28
C SER A 175 -1.48 8.64 -5.41
N LEU A 176 -2.42 8.60 -6.36
CA LEU A 176 -3.41 9.65 -6.54
C LEU A 176 -4.19 9.97 -5.25
N ALA A 177 -4.52 8.96 -4.44
CA ALA A 177 -5.12 9.13 -3.12
C ALA A 177 -4.28 10.05 -2.22
N ASP A 178 -2.99 9.78 -2.03
CA ASP A 178 -2.13 10.60 -1.17
C ASP A 178 -2.00 12.04 -1.71
N ALA A 179 -1.88 12.20 -3.03
CA ALA A 179 -1.77 13.51 -3.65
C ALA A 179 -3.00 14.40 -3.40
N GLY A 180 -4.21 13.81 -3.48
CA GLY A 180 -5.45 14.51 -3.21
C GLY A 180 -5.65 14.82 -1.73
N GLU A 181 -5.49 13.81 -0.85
CA GLU A 181 -5.73 13.96 0.58
C GLU A 181 -4.78 14.94 1.26
N GLN A 182 -3.53 14.96 0.81
CA GLN A 182 -2.48 15.80 1.40
C GLN A 182 -2.36 17.17 0.72
N GLY A 183 -3.22 17.47 -0.27
CA GLY A 183 -3.24 18.77 -0.96
C GLY A 183 -2.02 19.01 -1.84
N PHE A 184 -1.34 17.97 -2.35
CA PHE A 184 -0.13 18.16 -3.17
C PHE A 184 -0.40 18.88 -4.50
N PHE A 185 -1.66 18.90 -4.96
CA PHE A 185 -2.08 19.66 -6.15
C PHE A 185 -1.97 21.19 -5.99
N ASP A 186 -1.75 21.71 -4.78
CA ASP A 186 -1.41 23.12 -4.56
C ASP A 186 -0.09 23.50 -5.25
N HIS A 187 0.84 22.54 -5.31
CA HIS A 187 2.21 22.75 -5.79
C HIS A 187 2.55 21.93 -7.04
N GLY A 188 2.07 20.69 -7.13
CA GLY A 188 2.23 19.83 -8.30
C GLY A 188 1.09 20.02 -9.29
N LYS A 189 1.40 20.04 -10.59
CA LYS A 189 0.45 20.36 -11.67
C LYS A 189 0.41 19.32 -12.79
N TYR A 190 1.43 18.49 -12.93
CA TYR A 190 1.54 17.49 -14.00
C TYR A 190 1.68 16.10 -13.40
N PHE A 191 0.66 15.26 -13.54
CA PHE A 191 0.61 13.94 -12.92
C PHE A 191 0.61 12.83 -13.98
N ASN A 192 1.69 12.07 -14.02
CA ASN A 192 1.83 10.91 -14.89
C ASN A 192 1.53 9.62 -14.10
N LEU A 193 0.35 9.05 -14.28
CA LEU A 193 -0.11 7.83 -13.57
C LEU A 193 0.06 6.55 -14.39
N SER A 194 0.38 6.65 -15.68
CA SER A 194 0.38 5.52 -16.61
C SER A 194 1.79 5.00 -16.93
N MET A 195 2.74 5.21 -16.02
CA MET A 195 4.14 4.84 -16.22
C MET A 195 4.45 3.37 -15.92
N GLY A 196 3.51 2.67 -15.28
CA GLY A 196 3.72 1.30 -14.83
C GLY A 196 4.64 1.16 -13.62
N LEU A 197 4.80 2.20 -12.78
CA LEU A 197 5.66 2.16 -11.58
C LEU A 197 5.20 1.13 -10.55
N THR A 198 6.13 0.67 -9.71
CA THR A 198 5.85 -0.22 -8.59
C THR A 198 4.79 0.39 -7.68
N SER A 199 3.65 -0.30 -7.58
CA SER A 199 2.43 0.19 -6.93
C SER A 199 2.08 -0.63 -5.67
N TYR A 200 3.11 -1.05 -4.92
CA TYR A 200 2.96 -1.84 -3.69
C TYR A 200 3.64 -1.14 -2.51
N ALA A 201 2.96 -0.15 -1.94
CA ALA A 201 3.30 0.40 -0.64
C ALA A 201 2.35 -0.16 0.41
N GLN A 202 2.83 -1.12 1.18
CA GLN A 202 2.05 -1.84 2.17
C GLN A 202 2.16 -1.21 3.56
N ALA A 203 1.08 -1.35 4.31
CA ALA A 203 1.08 -1.20 5.76
C ALA A 203 0.94 -2.58 6.41
N VAL A 204 1.61 -2.71 7.56
CA VAL A 204 1.35 -3.78 8.54
C VAL A 204 0.41 -3.17 9.58
N TYR A 205 -0.74 -3.79 9.85
CA TYR A 205 -1.63 -3.39 10.95
C TYR A 205 -1.49 -4.40 12.08
N ALA A 206 -1.11 -3.89 13.25
CA ALA A 206 -0.57 -4.75 14.29
C ALA A 206 -0.79 -4.19 15.69
N PHE A 207 -0.74 -5.11 16.65
CA PHE A 207 -0.58 -4.80 18.06
C PHE A 207 0.88 -4.89 18.46
N ASN A 208 1.25 -4.23 19.55
CA ASN A 208 2.46 -4.62 20.27
C ASN A 208 2.34 -6.09 20.69
N ALA A 209 3.39 -6.89 20.46
CA ALA A 209 3.34 -8.33 20.70
C ALA A 209 3.11 -8.67 22.19
N GLY A 210 3.68 -7.88 23.12
CA GLY A 210 3.45 -8.04 24.55
C GLY A 210 2.00 -7.81 24.94
N VAL A 211 1.38 -6.76 24.38
CA VAL A 211 -0.04 -6.45 24.59
C VAL A 211 -0.93 -7.56 24.03
N TRP A 212 -0.70 -7.97 22.77
CA TRP A 212 -1.45 -9.06 22.15
C TRP A 212 -1.39 -10.35 22.97
N ASN A 213 -0.19 -10.72 23.44
CA ASN A 213 0.01 -11.92 24.24
C ASN A 213 -0.66 -11.85 25.62
N SER A 214 -0.95 -10.64 26.12
CA SER A 214 -1.67 -10.44 27.38
C SER A 214 -3.19 -10.61 27.25
N PHE A 215 -3.72 -10.56 26.02
CA PHE A 215 -5.16 -10.72 25.80
C PHE A 215 -5.61 -12.16 26.07
N PRO A 216 -6.74 -12.35 26.76
CA PRO A 216 -7.40 -13.65 26.82
C PRO A 216 -7.92 -14.07 25.44
N GLU A 217 -8.09 -15.37 25.24
CA GLU A 217 -8.47 -15.95 23.94
C GLU A 217 -9.81 -15.43 23.41
N ASP A 218 -10.79 -15.13 24.29
CA ASP A 218 -12.08 -14.54 23.87
C ASP A 218 -11.91 -13.18 23.20
N LEU A 219 -10.96 -12.35 23.67
CA LEU A 219 -10.66 -11.07 23.04
C LEU A 219 -9.90 -11.24 21.72
N LYS A 220 -8.93 -12.17 21.67
CA LYS A 220 -8.20 -12.48 20.42
C LYS A 220 -9.16 -12.97 19.34
N ASP A 221 -10.09 -13.84 19.70
CA ASP A 221 -11.13 -14.37 18.81
C ASP A 221 -11.99 -13.25 18.23
N ILE A 222 -12.45 -12.31 19.07
CA ILE A 222 -13.22 -11.14 18.62
C ILE A 222 -12.40 -10.26 17.66
N ILE A 223 -11.11 -10.05 17.94
CA ILE A 223 -10.24 -9.27 17.07
C ILE A 223 -10.10 -9.97 15.71
N TRP A 224 -9.83 -11.28 15.70
CA TRP A 224 -9.74 -12.06 14.47
C TRP A 224 -11.03 -12.03 13.65
N ASP A 225 -12.19 -12.18 14.30
CA ASP A 225 -13.48 -12.09 13.62
C ASP A 225 -13.69 -10.71 12.95
N GLU A 226 -13.14 -9.64 13.52
CA GLU A 226 -13.22 -8.29 12.96
C GLU A 226 -12.12 -7.94 11.95
N THR A 227 -11.03 -8.71 11.89
CA THR A 227 -9.90 -8.47 10.97
C THR A 227 -10.36 -8.43 9.51
N ALA A 228 -11.28 -9.30 9.11
CA ALA A 228 -11.79 -9.32 7.73
C ALA A 228 -12.62 -8.05 7.40
N ASN A 229 -13.46 -7.60 8.34
CA ASN A 229 -14.19 -6.32 8.20
C ASN A 229 -13.23 -5.14 8.17
N PHE A 230 -12.11 -5.21 8.90
CA PHE A 230 -11.10 -4.17 8.89
C PHE A 230 -10.38 -4.10 7.54
N ALA A 231 -9.89 -5.23 7.03
CA ALA A 231 -9.24 -5.31 5.72
C ALA A 231 -10.17 -4.85 4.58
N ALA A 232 -11.44 -5.28 4.59
CA ALA A 232 -12.43 -4.83 3.63
C ALA A 232 -12.67 -3.30 3.69
N GLY A 233 -12.81 -2.75 4.90
CA GLY A 233 -12.94 -1.30 5.10
C GLY A 233 -11.69 -0.54 4.65
N LEU A 234 -10.49 -1.10 4.86
CA LEU A 234 -9.25 -0.49 4.37
C LEU A 234 -9.21 -0.45 2.83
N LEU A 235 -9.55 -1.55 2.16
CA LEU A 235 -9.53 -1.62 0.69
C LEU A 235 -10.56 -0.70 0.04
N ILE A 236 -11.78 -0.67 0.58
CA ILE A 236 -12.88 0.10 -0.01
C ILE A 236 -12.90 1.54 0.47
N ASP A 237 -13.03 1.77 1.78
CA ASP A 237 -13.19 3.12 2.32
C ASP A 237 -11.88 3.90 2.30
N ALA A 238 -10.76 3.26 2.67
CA ALA A 238 -9.45 3.93 2.73
C ALA A 238 -8.59 3.73 1.46
N GLY A 239 -8.98 2.86 0.55
CA GLY A 239 -8.32 2.67 -0.74
C GLY A 239 -9.14 3.29 -1.86
N ALA A 240 -10.15 2.55 -2.32
CA ALA A 240 -10.91 2.87 -3.51
C ALA A 240 -11.66 4.21 -3.42
N ALA A 241 -12.36 4.47 -2.31
CA ALA A 241 -13.11 5.70 -2.13
C ALA A 241 -12.21 6.94 -2.06
N ARG A 242 -11.02 6.82 -1.46
CA ARG A 242 -10.04 7.90 -1.38
C ARG A 242 -9.40 8.20 -2.74
N GLN A 243 -9.10 7.17 -3.51
CA GLN A 243 -8.65 7.33 -4.90
C GLN A 243 -9.70 8.05 -5.75
N LEU A 244 -10.96 7.61 -5.66
CA LEU A 244 -12.08 8.22 -6.37
C LEU A 244 -12.25 9.70 -5.99
N ALA A 245 -12.29 10.00 -4.69
CA ALA A 245 -12.38 11.37 -4.19
C ALA A 245 -11.19 12.24 -4.65
N SER A 246 -9.99 11.67 -4.69
CA SER A 246 -8.78 12.39 -5.13
C SER A 246 -8.75 12.64 -6.63
N ALA A 247 -9.30 11.73 -7.44
CA ALA A 247 -9.52 11.96 -8.87
C ALA A 247 -10.45 13.16 -9.10
N GLU A 248 -11.52 13.28 -8.30
CA GLU A 248 -12.41 14.45 -8.37
C GLU A 248 -11.77 15.74 -7.83
N ILE A 249 -10.91 15.65 -6.81
CA ILE A 249 -10.14 16.81 -6.35
C ILE A 249 -9.23 17.30 -7.47
N MET A 250 -8.52 16.39 -8.12
CA MET A 250 -7.63 16.71 -9.24
C MET A 250 -8.40 17.36 -10.40
N SER A 251 -9.59 16.85 -10.76
CA SER A 251 -10.39 17.41 -11.86
C SER A 251 -10.90 18.83 -11.59
N ARG A 252 -11.00 19.23 -10.32
CA ARG A 252 -11.34 20.59 -9.88
C ARG A 252 -10.10 21.47 -9.64
N ALA A 253 -8.93 20.87 -9.53
CA ALA A 253 -7.66 21.57 -9.39
C ALA A 253 -7.14 22.00 -10.77
N ASP A 254 -6.23 22.97 -10.78
CA ASP A 254 -5.43 23.32 -11.97
C ASP A 254 -4.30 22.28 -12.17
N ALA A 255 -4.65 21.00 -12.23
CA ALA A 255 -3.72 19.89 -12.40
C ALA A 255 -4.13 19.05 -13.62
N HIS A 256 -3.13 18.47 -14.28
CA HIS A 256 -3.30 17.81 -15.56
C HIS A 256 -2.70 16.41 -15.52
N PHE A 257 -3.41 15.45 -16.10
CA PHE A 257 -2.81 14.16 -16.40
C PHE A 257 -1.85 14.31 -17.57
N THR A 258 -0.64 13.78 -17.41
CA THR A 258 0.36 13.63 -18.46
C THR A 258 0.53 12.15 -18.78
N ILE A 259 1.00 11.87 -19.99
CA ILE A 259 1.25 10.53 -20.48
C ILE A 259 2.73 10.42 -20.80
N ALA A 260 3.37 9.36 -20.33
CA ALA A 260 4.75 9.04 -20.67
C ALA A 260 4.89 8.72 -22.15
N ASP A 261 5.94 9.24 -22.78
CA ASP A 261 6.32 8.84 -24.14
C ASP A 261 6.84 7.39 -24.19
N GLU A 262 7.00 6.86 -25.40
CA GLU A 262 7.42 5.48 -25.62
C GLU A 262 8.83 5.20 -25.04
N ASP A 263 9.74 6.17 -25.07
CA ASP A 263 11.09 6.01 -24.50
C ASP A 263 11.01 5.84 -22.97
N LEU A 264 10.26 6.70 -22.30
CA LEU A 264 10.09 6.64 -20.85
C LEU A 264 9.40 5.34 -20.43
N MET A 265 8.35 4.92 -21.15
CA MET A 265 7.69 3.63 -20.93
C MET A 265 8.65 2.46 -21.12
N SER A 266 9.46 2.48 -22.19
CA SER A 266 10.44 1.43 -22.46
C SER A 266 11.50 1.33 -21.35
N ARG A 267 11.92 2.45 -20.76
CA ARG A 267 12.87 2.48 -19.64
C ARG A 267 12.30 1.87 -18.37
N VAL A 268 11.04 2.17 -18.02
CA VAL A 268 10.38 1.57 -16.86
C VAL A 268 10.24 0.06 -17.06
N ASN A 269 9.72 -0.36 -18.21
CA ASN A 269 9.52 -1.78 -18.53
C ASN A 269 10.84 -2.57 -18.50
N SER A 270 11.90 -2.03 -19.13
CA SER A 270 13.21 -2.70 -19.17
C SER A 270 13.85 -2.83 -17.77
N TYR A 271 13.66 -1.81 -16.93
CA TYR A 271 14.11 -1.86 -15.54
C TYR A 271 13.36 -2.94 -14.76
N HIS A 272 12.02 -2.99 -14.88
CA HIS A 272 11.22 -4.03 -14.21
C HIS A 272 11.51 -5.44 -14.71
N ASP A 273 11.79 -5.63 -16.00
CA ASP A 273 12.22 -6.93 -16.51
C ASP A 273 13.55 -7.37 -15.86
N THR A 274 14.47 -6.43 -15.63
CA THR A 274 15.73 -6.70 -14.92
C THR A 274 15.48 -7.06 -13.46
N VAL A 275 14.58 -6.33 -12.78
CA VAL A 275 14.22 -6.61 -11.38
C VAL A 275 13.58 -7.99 -11.25
N ARG A 276 12.63 -8.35 -12.13
CA ARG A 276 12.00 -9.68 -12.15
C ARG A 276 13.01 -10.79 -12.42
N ALA A 277 13.94 -10.58 -13.35
CA ALA A 277 14.98 -11.55 -13.65
C ALA A 277 15.91 -11.81 -12.46
N GLY A 278 16.17 -10.81 -11.62
CA GLY A 278 17.00 -10.92 -10.42
C GLY A 278 16.23 -11.18 -9.13
N ALA A 279 14.91 -11.33 -9.17
CA ALA A 279 14.05 -11.35 -7.98
C ALA A 279 14.41 -12.46 -6.99
N ILE A 280 14.68 -13.68 -7.49
CA ILE A 280 15.05 -14.85 -6.66
C ILE A 280 16.41 -14.63 -6.00
N ASP A 281 17.39 -14.13 -6.74
CA ASP A 281 18.75 -13.90 -6.23
C ASP A 281 18.81 -12.75 -5.23
N ALA A 282 17.89 -11.78 -5.34
CA ALA A 282 17.77 -10.63 -4.44
C ALA A 282 16.91 -10.91 -3.20
N ALA A 283 16.45 -12.15 -2.99
CA ALA A 283 15.62 -12.50 -1.86
C ALA A 283 16.38 -12.43 -0.52
N PRO A 284 15.69 -12.07 0.59
CA PRO A 284 16.27 -12.13 1.93
C PRO A 284 16.79 -13.53 2.25
N ALA A 285 17.89 -13.60 2.98
CA ALA A 285 18.56 -14.86 3.32
C ALA A 285 17.72 -15.75 4.25
N GLU A 286 16.75 -15.15 4.94
CA GLU A 286 15.79 -15.79 5.82
C GLU A 286 14.77 -16.65 5.06
N LEU A 287 14.52 -16.36 3.78
CA LEU A 287 13.52 -17.09 3.00
C LEU A 287 14.05 -18.44 2.55
N SER A 288 13.29 -19.49 2.90
CA SER A 288 13.66 -20.88 2.64
C SER A 288 13.53 -21.30 1.17
N ASP A 289 12.53 -20.77 0.45
CA ASP A 289 12.30 -21.03 -0.98
C ASP A 289 11.77 -19.78 -1.71
N PRO A 290 12.65 -18.84 -2.09
CA PRO A 290 12.25 -17.62 -2.79
C PRO A 290 11.51 -17.87 -4.10
N ALA A 291 11.87 -18.93 -4.83
CA ALA A 291 11.22 -19.26 -6.10
C ALA A 291 9.75 -19.68 -5.90
N ALA A 292 9.47 -20.49 -4.88
CA ALA A 292 8.11 -20.84 -4.51
C ALA A 292 7.30 -19.61 -4.07
N TYR A 293 7.91 -18.70 -3.31
CA TYR A 293 7.23 -17.47 -2.88
C TYR A 293 6.87 -16.55 -4.05
N VAL A 294 7.76 -16.37 -5.03
CA VAL A 294 7.46 -15.59 -6.25
C VAL A 294 6.33 -16.24 -7.07
N SER A 295 6.40 -17.56 -7.26
CA SER A 295 5.34 -18.31 -7.97
C SER A 295 4.00 -18.15 -7.25
N LYS A 296 3.98 -18.32 -5.93
CA LYS A 296 2.77 -18.24 -5.11
C LYS A 296 2.11 -16.87 -5.21
N LEU A 297 2.87 -15.77 -5.16
CA LEU A 297 2.29 -14.44 -5.26
C LEU A 297 1.67 -14.18 -6.65
N SER A 298 2.27 -14.74 -7.70
CA SER A 298 1.70 -14.70 -9.06
C SER A 298 0.40 -15.50 -9.17
N ASP A 299 0.36 -16.71 -8.58
CA ASP A 299 -0.85 -17.54 -8.54
C ASP A 299 -1.96 -16.88 -7.73
N LEU A 300 -1.62 -16.22 -6.61
CA LEU A 300 -2.57 -15.48 -5.79
C LEU A 300 -3.18 -14.30 -6.55
N LYS A 301 -2.41 -13.62 -7.40
CA LYS A 301 -2.95 -12.59 -8.28
C LYS A 301 -3.98 -13.14 -9.27
N VAL A 302 -3.72 -14.30 -9.87
CA VAL A 302 -4.69 -14.95 -10.75
C VAL A 302 -5.95 -15.37 -9.96
N LYS A 303 -5.77 -15.97 -8.77
CA LYS A 303 -6.86 -16.33 -7.86
C LYS A 303 -7.75 -15.13 -7.54
N TRP A 304 -7.16 -14.04 -7.06
CA TRP A 304 -7.91 -12.87 -6.61
C TRP A 304 -8.61 -12.14 -7.75
N ASN A 305 -7.97 -12.02 -8.92
CA ASN A 305 -8.65 -11.49 -10.11
C ASN A 305 -9.91 -12.30 -10.44
N LYS A 306 -9.82 -13.63 -10.39
CA LYS A 306 -10.96 -14.51 -10.65
C LYS A 306 -12.07 -14.32 -9.62
N ILE A 307 -11.75 -14.35 -8.32
CA ILE A 307 -12.74 -14.16 -7.25
C ILE A 307 -13.41 -12.79 -7.38
N LEU A 308 -12.62 -11.73 -7.58
CA LEU A 308 -13.14 -10.36 -7.69
C LEU A 308 -14.07 -10.20 -8.90
N THR A 309 -13.72 -10.77 -10.06
CA THR A 309 -14.52 -10.60 -11.27
C THR A 309 -15.71 -11.57 -11.35
N GLU A 310 -15.55 -12.83 -10.93
CA GLU A 310 -16.59 -13.88 -11.08
C GLU A 310 -17.52 -14.01 -9.86
N GLU A 311 -17.01 -13.86 -8.62
CA GLU A 311 -17.80 -14.02 -7.38
C GLU A 311 -18.33 -12.66 -6.89
N VAL A 312 -17.48 -11.63 -6.88
CA VAL A 312 -17.86 -10.30 -6.39
C VAL A 312 -18.51 -9.44 -7.48
N GLY A 313 -18.14 -9.64 -8.74
CA GLY A 313 -18.62 -8.82 -9.86
C GLY A 313 -17.93 -7.46 -9.96
N VAL A 314 -16.67 -7.36 -9.50
CA VAL A 314 -15.83 -6.19 -9.74
C VAL A 314 -15.62 -6.06 -11.26
N PRO A 315 -15.97 -4.91 -11.86
CA PRO A 315 -15.81 -4.71 -13.28
C PRO A 315 -14.33 -4.70 -13.68
N ASN A 316 -14.06 -5.15 -14.91
CA ASN A 316 -12.74 -5.06 -15.55
C ASN A 316 -12.92 -4.38 -16.91
N GLN A 317 -13.23 -3.08 -16.88
CA GLN A 317 -13.61 -2.35 -18.10
C GLN A 317 -13.24 -0.88 -18.10
N TYR A 318 -12.72 -0.36 -16.99
CA TYR A 318 -12.29 1.02 -16.87
C TYR A 318 -10.78 1.10 -17.07
N GLN A 319 -10.29 2.13 -17.72
CA GLN A 319 -8.86 2.39 -17.91
C GLN A 319 -8.33 3.43 -16.92
N SER A 320 -9.23 4.13 -16.21
CA SER A 320 -8.88 5.16 -15.23
C SER A 320 -10.04 5.44 -14.26
N TRP A 321 -9.74 6.10 -13.15
CA TRP A 321 -10.76 6.61 -12.23
C TRP A 321 -11.67 7.67 -12.88
N ALA A 322 -11.16 8.44 -13.86
CA ALA A 322 -11.98 9.37 -14.61
C ALA A 322 -13.03 8.64 -15.46
N GLU A 323 -12.64 7.57 -16.14
CA GLU A 323 -13.58 6.74 -16.90
C GLU A 323 -14.57 6.01 -15.99
N PHE A 324 -14.12 5.55 -14.81
CA PHE A 324 -14.99 4.98 -13.79
C PHE A 324 -16.10 5.98 -13.40
N ILE A 325 -15.75 7.24 -13.16
CA ILE A 325 -16.72 8.32 -12.86
C ILE A 325 -17.66 8.57 -14.04
N ASP A 326 -17.11 8.79 -15.24
CA ASP A 326 -17.88 9.16 -16.44
C ASP A 326 -18.92 8.10 -16.83
N LYS A 327 -18.60 6.82 -16.58
CA LYS A 327 -19.49 5.69 -16.83
C LYS A 327 -20.40 5.34 -15.65
N GLY A 328 -20.38 6.13 -14.57
CA GLY A 328 -21.23 5.91 -13.39
C GLY A 328 -20.88 4.65 -12.60
N GLY A 329 -19.59 4.33 -12.48
CA GLY A 329 -19.11 3.21 -11.67
C GLY A 329 -19.48 3.39 -10.19
N GLU A 330 -19.80 2.28 -9.54
CA GLU A 330 -20.13 2.25 -8.11
C GLU A 330 -19.10 1.41 -7.35
N LEU A 331 -18.64 1.91 -6.21
CA LEU A 331 -17.77 1.14 -5.35
C LEU A 331 -18.57 0.04 -4.64
N PRO A 332 -18.06 -1.20 -4.60
CA PRO A 332 -18.70 -2.28 -3.89
C PRO A 332 -18.66 -2.03 -2.38
N ARG A 333 -19.65 -2.52 -1.64
CA ARG A 333 -19.75 -2.30 -0.19
C ARG A 333 -18.69 -3.10 0.57
N PRO A 334 -18.04 -2.55 1.62
CA PRO A 334 -17.03 -3.28 2.39
C PRO A 334 -17.54 -4.63 2.94
N GLU A 335 -18.79 -4.68 3.42
CA GLU A 335 -19.38 -5.89 4.00
C GLU A 335 -19.47 -7.04 2.97
N THR A 336 -19.58 -6.71 1.68
CA THR A 336 -19.57 -7.70 0.60
C THR A 336 -18.24 -8.44 0.54
N PHE A 337 -17.12 -7.82 0.92
CA PHE A 337 -15.79 -8.47 0.86
C PHE A 337 -15.41 -9.20 2.13
N ALA A 338 -15.90 -8.73 3.29
CA ALA A 338 -15.46 -9.23 4.57
C ALA A 338 -15.62 -10.77 4.69
N HIS A 339 -16.72 -11.34 4.17
CA HIS A 339 -16.92 -12.79 4.22
C HIS A 339 -15.91 -13.58 3.36
N ILE A 340 -15.51 -13.04 2.20
CA ILE A 340 -14.51 -13.66 1.31
C ILE A 340 -13.13 -13.57 1.96
N ILE A 341 -12.76 -12.40 2.49
CA ILE A 341 -11.48 -12.21 3.19
C ILE A 341 -11.40 -13.13 4.41
N ALA A 342 -12.49 -13.28 5.15
CA ALA A 342 -12.57 -14.19 6.28
C ALA A 342 -12.32 -15.66 5.85
N ARG A 343 -12.97 -16.09 4.77
CA ARG A 343 -12.87 -17.45 4.21
C ARG A 343 -11.48 -17.74 3.63
N GLU A 344 -10.93 -16.83 2.85
CA GLU A 344 -9.75 -17.06 2.01
C GLU A 344 -8.42 -16.70 2.68
N ILE A 345 -8.44 -15.88 3.73
CA ILE A 345 -7.21 -15.37 4.38
C ILE A 345 -7.28 -15.56 5.89
N VAL A 346 -8.23 -14.89 6.55
CA VAL A 346 -8.18 -14.72 8.02
C VAL A 346 -8.35 -16.05 8.76
N SER A 347 -9.16 -16.98 8.22
CA SER A 347 -9.36 -18.29 8.84
C SER A 347 -8.06 -19.09 8.93
N ASP A 348 -7.26 -19.09 7.86
CA ASP A 348 -5.98 -19.78 7.80
C ASP A 348 -4.92 -19.03 8.63
N GLN A 349 -4.88 -17.70 8.55
CA GLN A 349 -3.97 -16.86 9.33
C GLN A 349 -4.16 -17.05 10.84
N ARG A 350 -5.41 -17.12 11.31
CA ARG A 350 -5.74 -17.34 12.72
C ARG A 350 -5.27 -18.71 13.23
N ALA A 351 -5.20 -19.72 12.36
CA ALA A 351 -4.85 -21.08 12.73
C ALA A 351 -3.33 -21.31 12.83
N ASN A 352 -2.52 -20.43 12.24
CA ASN A 352 -1.06 -20.51 12.18
C ASN A 352 -0.39 -19.73 13.33
#